data_AF-A0A183JVQ7-F1
#
_entry.id   AF-A0A183JVQ7-F1
#
_cell.length_a   1.000
_cell.length_b   1.000
_cell.length_c   1.000
_cell.angle_alpha   90.00
_cell.angle_beta   90.00
_cell.angle_gamma   90.00
#
_symmetry.space_group_name_H-M   'P 1'
#
loop_
_entity.id
_entity.type
_entity.pdbx_description
1 polymer ?
#
loop_
_entity_poly.entity_id
_entity_poly.type
_entity_poly.pdbx_seq_one_letter_code
_entity_poly.pdbx_strand_id
1 'polypeptide(L)'
;MVKSPDNSIRSIKAAISASRTFIRERIHKATMNLEALRSTVCNIVDILSVIAPNEIRSYIIEFFKHIEQFYYQSSKQRQIRKFEKLLKHSSNTKVQQTENRSNTNDMNKIIVNLSDRPLNPHEISLLKKGLNFNINRHKLTPFNVILTVEPALNILPNDIVNELRN
;
A
#
# COMPACT_ATOMS: atom_id res chain seq x y z
N MET A 1 20.98 -6.04 1.51
CA MET A 1 22.26 -6.76 1.42
C MET A 1 23.19 -6.17 2.45
N VAL A 2 23.87 -7.02 3.23
CA VAL A 2 24.87 -6.55 4.21
C VAL A 2 26.05 -6.02 3.40
N LYS A 3 26.36 -4.73 3.54
CA LYS A 3 27.51 -4.12 2.88
C LYS A 3 28.76 -4.37 3.73
N SER A 4 29.89 -4.65 3.09
CA SER A 4 31.15 -4.72 3.83
C SER A 4 31.54 -3.32 4.30
N PRO A 5 32.13 -3.20 5.51
CA PRO A 5 32.58 -1.91 6.04
C PRO A 5 33.81 -1.38 5.27
N ASP A 6 34.57 -2.27 4.64
CA ASP A 6 35.80 -1.98 3.90
C ASP A 6 35.93 -2.93 2.68
N ASN A 7 36.89 -2.65 1.80
CA ASN A 7 37.16 -3.43 0.59
C ASN A 7 38.10 -4.63 0.82
N SER A 8 38.40 -4.99 2.07
CA SER A 8 39.25 -6.16 2.33
C SER A 8 38.55 -7.46 1.93
N ILE A 9 39.33 -8.41 1.41
CA ILE A 9 38.83 -9.73 0.98
C ILE A 9 38.11 -10.44 2.15
N ARG A 10 38.61 -10.27 3.37
CA ARG A 10 38.05 -10.87 4.59
C ARG A 10 36.68 -10.28 4.92
N SER A 11 36.52 -8.97 4.87
CA SER A 11 35.25 -8.32 5.20
C SER A 11 34.19 -8.51 4.12
N ILE A 12 34.58 -8.54 2.84
CA ILE A 12 33.70 -8.90 1.73
C ILE A 12 33.20 -10.34 1.93
N LYS A 13 34.08 -11.29 2.26
CA LYS A 13 33.71 -12.69 2.51
C LYS A 13 32.77 -12.82 3.73
N ALA A 14 33.02 -12.06 4.79
CA ALA A 14 32.16 -12.01 5.96
C ALA A 14 30.77 -11.42 5.62
N ALA A 15 30.70 -10.34 4.85
CA ALA A 15 29.45 -9.71 4.42
C ALA A 15 28.60 -10.62 3.52
N ILE A 16 29.25 -11.39 2.62
CA ILE A 16 28.59 -12.41 1.80
C ILE A 16 28.03 -13.53 2.69
N SER A 17 28.82 -14.02 3.65
CA SER A 17 28.37 -15.07 4.58
C SER A 17 27.18 -14.61 5.43
N ALA A 18 27.26 -13.40 5.99
CA ALA A 18 26.18 -12.77 6.74
C ALA A 18 24.92 -12.55 5.89
N SER A 19 25.09 -12.16 4.62
CA SER A 19 23.95 -12.01 3.70
C SER A 19 23.27 -13.36 3.40
N ARG A 20 24.05 -14.43 3.22
CA ARG A 20 23.53 -15.79 2.97
C ARG A 20 22.78 -16.36 4.18
N THR A 21 23.35 -16.22 5.36
CA THR A 21 22.71 -16.65 6.62
C THR A 21 21.42 -15.88 6.87
N PHE A 22 21.44 -14.54 6.70
CA PHE A 22 20.24 -13.73 6.79
C PHE A 22 19.14 -14.19 5.82
N ILE A 23 19.49 -14.44 4.55
CA ILE A 23 18.51 -14.92 3.56
C ILE A 23 17.96 -16.28 3.97
N ARG A 24 18.81 -17.21 4.42
CA ARG A 24 18.40 -18.53 4.89
C ARG A 24 17.43 -18.46 6.06
N GLU A 25 17.77 -17.70 7.09
CA GLU A 25 16.90 -17.48 8.26
C GLU A 25 15.57 -16.86 7.86
N ARG A 26 15.60 -15.89 6.94
CA ARG A 26 14.38 -15.24 6.47
C ARG A 26 13.50 -16.18 5.65
N ILE A 27 14.09 -17.07 4.85
CA ILE A 27 13.37 -18.13 4.15
C ILE A 27 12.75 -19.08 5.18
N HIS A 28 13.53 -19.55 6.14
CA HIS A 28 13.05 -20.47 7.18
C HIS A 28 11.88 -19.88 7.98
N LYS A 29 12.01 -18.63 8.44
CA LYS A 29 10.93 -17.94 9.14
C LYS A 29 9.69 -17.77 8.26
N ALA A 30 9.86 -17.44 6.98
CA ALA A 30 8.75 -17.33 6.05
C ALA A 30 8.05 -18.69 5.82
N THR A 31 8.80 -19.78 5.72
CA THR A 31 8.24 -21.14 5.58
C THR A 31 7.46 -21.55 6.82
N MET A 32 7.99 -21.31 8.03
CA MET A 32 7.30 -21.61 9.28
C MET A 32 6.01 -20.79 9.42
N ASN A 33 6.06 -19.50 9.09
CA ASN A 33 4.86 -18.66 9.08
C ASN A 33 3.82 -19.13 8.07
N LEU A 34 4.24 -19.57 6.88
CA LEU A 34 3.32 -20.12 5.88
C LEU A 34 2.68 -21.42 6.34
N GLU A 35 3.43 -22.29 7.01
CA GLU A 35 2.92 -23.55 7.54
C GLU A 35 1.91 -23.31 8.67
N ALA A 36 2.22 -22.40 9.61
CA ALA A 36 1.27 -21.98 10.63
C ALA A 36 -0.01 -21.36 10.03
N LEU A 37 0.13 -20.56 8.97
CA LEU A 37 -1.03 -19.99 8.29
C LEU A 37 -1.87 -21.09 7.62
N ARG A 38 -1.22 -22.06 6.95
CA ARG A 38 -1.91 -23.21 6.35
C ARG A 38 -2.67 -24.02 7.38
N SER A 39 -2.08 -24.31 8.54
CA SER A 39 -2.78 -25.03 9.61
C SER A 39 -3.98 -24.24 10.12
N THR A 40 -3.87 -22.91 10.28
CA THR A 40 -5.03 -22.09 10.68
C THR A 40 -6.14 -22.09 9.63
N VAL A 41 -5.80 -22.08 8.34
CA VAL A 41 -6.78 -22.14 7.25
C VAL A 41 -7.49 -23.49 7.25
N CYS A 42 -6.75 -24.61 7.40
CA CYS A 42 -7.34 -25.94 7.52
C CYS A 42 -8.33 -26.00 8.70
N ASN A 43 -7.94 -25.52 9.88
CA ASN A 43 -8.82 -25.48 11.04
C ASN A 43 -10.11 -24.68 10.77
N ILE A 44 -10.01 -23.53 10.10
CA ILE A 44 -11.17 -22.71 9.73
C ILE A 44 -12.06 -23.46 8.73
N VAL A 45 -11.48 -24.14 7.74
CA VAL A 45 -12.22 -24.95 6.76
C VAL A 45 -12.97 -26.09 7.46
N ASP A 46 -12.33 -26.77 8.42
CA ASP A 46 -12.94 -27.84 9.20
C ASP A 46 -14.11 -27.31 10.03
N ILE A 47 -13.94 -26.18 10.71
CA ILE A 47 -15.02 -25.52 11.46
C ILE A 47 -16.18 -25.11 10.53
N LEU A 48 -15.87 -24.52 9.38
CA LEU A 48 -16.87 -24.15 8.38
C LEU A 48 -17.60 -25.38 7.80
N SER A 49 -16.96 -26.55 7.78
CA SER A 49 -17.59 -27.79 7.33
C SER A 49 -18.70 -28.27 8.27
N VAL A 50 -18.60 -27.94 9.56
CA VAL A 50 -19.58 -28.30 10.59
C VAL A 50 -20.72 -27.28 10.66
N ILE A 51 -20.44 -26.00 10.41
CA ILE A 51 -21.39 -24.90 10.62
C ILE A 51 -22.23 -24.59 9.37
N ALA A 52 -21.64 -24.68 8.17
CA ALA A 52 -22.27 -24.18 6.95
C ALA A 52 -22.77 -25.30 6.01
N PRO A 53 -23.97 -25.17 5.42
CA PRO A 53 -24.43 -26.00 4.31
C PRO A 53 -23.46 -25.96 3.13
N ASN A 54 -23.40 -27.06 2.37
CA ASN A 54 -22.43 -27.25 1.28
C ASN A 54 -22.55 -26.19 0.18
N GLU A 55 -23.75 -25.67 -0.06
CA GLU A 55 -24.05 -24.66 -1.08
C GLU A 55 -23.41 -23.31 -0.73
N ILE A 56 -23.61 -22.86 0.52
CA ILE A 56 -23.05 -21.61 1.03
C ILE A 56 -21.52 -21.72 1.11
N ARG A 57 -21.01 -22.88 1.53
CA ARG A 57 -19.56 -23.13 1.60
C ARG A 57 -18.89 -23.03 0.23
N SER A 58 -19.51 -23.57 -0.81
CA SER A 58 -18.98 -23.50 -2.18
C SER A 58 -18.90 -22.06 -2.69
N TYR A 59 -19.96 -21.26 -2.45
CA TYR A 59 -19.97 -19.83 -2.79
C TYR A 59 -18.88 -19.05 -2.05
N ILE A 60 -18.72 -19.29 -0.74
CA ILE A 60 -17.68 -18.63 0.07
C ILE A 60 -16.27 -18.98 -0.44
N ILE A 61 -16.01 -20.25 -0.75
CA ILE A 61 -14.70 -20.69 -1.27
C ILE A 61 -14.42 -20.05 -2.64
N GLU A 62 -15.41 -19.99 -3.52
CA GLU A 62 -15.26 -19.36 -4.84
C GLU A 62 -14.99 -17.85 -4.72
N PHE A 63 -15.72 -17.16 -3.84
CA PHE A 63 -15.50 -15.75 -3.53
C PHE A 63 -14.08 -15.49 -3.02
N PHE A 64 -13.60 -16.30 -2.08
CA PHE A 64 -12.22 -16.18 -1.57
C PHE A 64 -11.18 -16.45 -2.66
N LYS A 65 -11.39 -17.44 -3.53
CA LYS A 65 -10.51 -17.70 -4.67
C LYS A 65 -10.44 -16.51 -5.62
N HIS A 66 -11.58 -15.87 -5.91
CA HIS A 66 -11.61 -14.69 -6.77
C HIS A 66 -10.85 -13.51 -6.14
N ILE A 67 -11.04 -13.27 -4.84
CA ILE A 67 -10.30 -12.24 -4.09
C ILE A 67 -8.80 -12.54 -4.08
N GLU A 68 -8.41 -13.77 -3.79
CA GLU A 68 -7.02 -14.21 -3.76
C GLU A 68 -6.36 -13.98 -5.13
N GLN A 69 -7.03 -14.37 -6.22
CA GLN A 69 -6.57 -14.14 -7.57
C GLN A 69 -6.40 -12.64 -7.87
N PHE A 70 -7.36 -11.81 -7.49
CA PHE A 70 -7.28 -10.36 -7.69
C PHE A 70 -6.07 -9.73 -6.99
N TYR A 71 -5.86 -10.06 -5.71
CA TYR A 71 -4.71 -9.55 -4.95
C TYR A 71 -3.39 -10.13 -5.44
N TYR A 72 -3.37 -11.39 -5.86
CA TYR A 72 -2.20 -12.02 -6.46
C TYR A 72 -1.79 -11.30 -7.76
N GLN A 73 -2.74 -11.06 -8.68
CA GLN A 73 -2.45 -10.37 -9.94
C GLN A 73 -1.98 -8.93 -9.70
N SER A 74 -2.63 -8.23 -8.77
CA SER A 74 -2.24 -6.86 -8.41
C SER A 74 -0.85 -6.80 -7.79
N SER A 75 -0.54 -7.71 -6.86
CA SER A 75 0.79 -7.82 -6.24
C SER A 75 1.86 -8.21 -7.25
N LYS A 76 1.56 -9.16 -8.15
CA LYS A 76 2.46 -9.55 -9.24
C LYS A 76 2.78 -8.36 -10.14
N GLN A 77 1.76 -7.62 -10.59
CA GLN A 77 1.95 -6.44 -11.43
C GLN A 77 2.77 -5.36 -10.73
N ARG A 78 2.53 -5.13 -9.43
CA ARG A 78 3.31 -4.19 -8.62
C ARG A 78 4.78 -4.58 -8.54
N GLN A 79 5.09 -5.86 -8.34
CA GLN A 79 6.48 -6.34 -8.31
C GLN A 79 7.15 -6.23 -9.67
N ILE A 80 6.44 -6.54 -10.76
CA ILE A 80 6.94 -6.35 -12.14
C ILE A 80 7.29 -4.87 -12.36
N ARG A 81 6.38 -3.94 -12.08
CA ARG A 81 6.64 -2.49 -12.19
C ARG A 81 7.84 -2.04 -11.35
N LYS A 82 7.97 -2.57 -10.13
CA LYS A 82 9.11 -2.28 -9.25
C LYS A 82 10.43 -2.78 -9.86
N PHE A 83 10.44 -3.98 -10.40
CA PHE A 83 11.61 -4.56 -11.04
C PHE A 83 12.00 -3.80 -12.31
N GLU A 84 11.03 -3.49 -13.18
CA GLU A 84 11.25 -2.65 -14.36
C GLU A 84 11.80 -1.27 -13.99
N LYS A 85 11.28 -0.65 -12.93
CA LYS A 85 11.79 0.63 -12.43
C LYS A 85 13.24 0.51 -11.96
N LEU A 86 13.60 -0.56 -11.25
CA LEU A 86 14.98 -0.82 -10.84
C LEU A 86 15.92 -0.99 -12.04
N LEU A 87 15.49 -1.71 -13.08
CA LEU A 87 16.26 -1.87 -14.31
C LEU A 87 16.47 -0.53 -15.04
N LYS A 88 15.43 0.29 -15.17
CA LYS A 88 15.51 1.64 -15.78
C LYS A 88 16.46 2.56 -15.02
N HIS A 89 16.51 2.50 -13.69
CA HIS A 89 17.47 3.28 -12.91
C HIS A 89 18.90 2.76 -13.07
N SER A 90 19.10 1.44 -13.20
CA SER A 90 20.42 0.86 -13.45
C SER A 90 20.99 1.26 -14.81
N SER A 91 20.16 1.45 -15.85
CA SER A 91 20.60 1.90 -17.18
C SER A 91 20.88 3.41 -17.24
N ASN A 92 20.12 4.22 -16.51
CA ASN A 92 20.24 5.69 -16.57
C ASN A 92 21.35 6.26 -15.67
N THR A 93 22.01 5.44 -14.85
CA THR A 93 23.10 5.93 -13.97
C THR A 93 24.39 6.25 -14.76
N LYS A 94 24.46 5.92 -16.06
CA LYS A 94 25.63 6.22 -16.91
C LYS A 94 25.55 7.51 -17.74
N VAL A 95 24.45 8.25 -17.71
CA VAL A 95 24.30 9.48 -18.52
C VAL A 95 23.69 10.58 -17.67
N GLN A 96 24.35 11.75 -17.63
CA GLN A 96 24.01 12.98 -16.89
C GLN A 96 24.63 13.13 -15.50
N GLN A 97 25.97 13.10 -15.46
CA GLN A 97 26.72 14.03 -14.61
C GLN A 97 27.10 15.25 -15.46
N THR A 98 26.13 16.03 -15.91
CA THR A 98 26.39 17.37 -16.45
C THR A 98 25.20 18.27 -16.16
N GLU A 99 25.49 19.25 -15.30
CA GLU A 99 24.98 20.62 -15.32
C GLU A 99 23.53 20.89 -14.88
N ASN A 100 23.44 21.89 -13.99
CA ASN A 100 22.23 22.60 -13.55
C ASN A 100 21.36 21.90 -12.50
N ARG A 101 21.90 21.79 -11.28
CA ARG A 101 21.07 21.79 -10.06
C ARG A 101 20.49 23.20 -9.87
N SER A 102 19.40 23.51 -10.57
CA SER A 102 18.50 24.57 -10.10
C SER A 102 17.90 24.09 -8.77
N ASN A 103 18.10 24.88 -7.71
CA ASN A 103 17.53 24.68 -6.38
C ASN A 103 16.00 24.95 -6.36
N THR A 104 15.28 24.50 -7.38
CA THR A 104 13.82 24.44 -7.38
C THR A 104 13.45 23.03 -6.97
N ASN A 105 13.03 22.87 -5.71
CA ASN A 105 12.45 21.62 -5.24
C ASN A 105 11.24 21.29 -6.13
N ASP A 106 11.42 20.40 -7.10
CA ASP A 106 10.34 19.84 -7.90
C ASP A 106 9.35 19.19 -6.93
N MET A 107 8.25 19.86 -6.62
CA MET A 107 7.18 19.33 -5.76
C MET A 107 6.61 18.00 -6.28
N ASN A 108 6.77 17.74 -7.59
CA ASN A 108 6.43 16.47 -8.23
C ASN A 108 7.37 15.31 -7.83
N LYS A 109 8.59 15.59 -7.34
CA LYS A 109 9.51 14.57 -6.78
C LYS A 109 9.25 14.29 -5.30
N ILE A 110 8.51 15.16 -4.61
CA ILE A 110 8.23 15.03 -3.18
C ILE A 110 7.07 14.05 -2.92
N ILE A 111 6.12 13.94 -3.85
CA ILE A 111 4.99 13.02 -3.71
C ILE A 111 5.34 11.69 -4.37
N VAL A 112 5.53 10.68 -3.53
CA VAL A 112 5.65 9.29 -3.98
C VAL A 112 4.37 8.56 -3.62
N ASN A 113 3.53 8.26 -4.62
CA ASN A 113 2.37 7.40 -4.42
C ASN A 113 2.84 5.95 -4.23
N LEU A 114 2.66 5.42 -3.02
CA LEU A 114 2.96 4.03 -2.69
C LEU A 114 1.74 3.10 -2.86
N SER A 115 0.56 3.65 -3.17
CA SER A 115 -0.66 2.88 -3.40
C SER A 115 -0.81 2.51 -4.88
N ASP A 116 -1.58 1.44 -5.16
CA ASP A 116 -1.91 1.05 -6.54
C ASP A 116 -3.02 1.93 -7.14
N ARG A 117 -3.68 2.75 -6.32
CA ARG A 117 -4.74 3.64 -6.75
C ARG A 117 -4.14 4.92 -7.35
N PRO A 118 -4.56 5.36 -8.55
CA PRO A 118 -4.16 6.68 -9.05
C PRO A 118 -4.72 7.75 -8.11
N LEU A 119 -3.89 8.71 -7.73
CA LEU A 119 -4.31 9.83 -6.91
C LEU A 119 -5.12 10.81 -7.75
N ASN A 120 -6.22 11.29 -7.19
CA ASN A 120 -7.02 12.36 -7.80
C ASN A 120 -6.20 13.67 -7.80
N PRO A 121 -6.31 14.53 -8.82
CA PRO A 121 -5.74 15.88 -8.83
C PRO A 121 -5.86 16.65 -7.49
N HIS A 122 -7.00 16.52 -6.80
CA HIS A 122 -7.25 17.16 -5.51
C HIS A 122 -6.36 16.58 -4.39
N GLU A 123 -6.17 15.27 -4.38
CA GLU A 123 -5.32 14.57 -3.40
C GLU A 123 -3.85 14.87 -3.65
N ILE A 124 -3.46 14.95 -4.93
CA ILE A 124 -2.11 15.38 -5.31
C ILE A 124 -1.88 16.81 -4.81
N SER A 125 -2.82 17.73 -5.05
CA SER A 125 -2.75 19.11 -4.55
C SER A 125 -2.64 19.19 -3.03
N LEU A 126 -3.38 18.33 -2.31
CA LEU A 126 -3.31 18.21 -0.86
C LEU A 126 -1.93 17.75 -0.39
N LEU A 127 -1.43 16.66 -0.97
CA LEU A 127 -0.12 16.08 -0.62
C LEU A 127 1.03 17.02 -0.99
N LYS A 128 0.87 17.88 -2.00
CA LYS A 128 1.85 18.92 -2.38
C LYS A 128 2.05 19.97 -1.29
N LYS A 129 1.06 20.15 -0.41
CA LYS A 129 1.16 21.10 0.72
C LYS A 129 2.10 20.60 1.84
N GLY A 130 2.53 19.35 1.79
CA GLY A 130 3.56 18.78 2.68
C GLY A 130 3.10 18.68 4.14
N LEU A 131 4.08 18.53 5.05
CA LEU A 131 3.88 18.36 6.49
C LEU A 131 3.23 19.59 7.18
N ASN A 132 3.10 20.71 6.45
CA ASN A 132 2.36 21.90 6.89
C ASN A 132 0.84 21.75 6.72
N PHE A 133 0.35 20.62 6.22
CA PHE A 133 -1.06 20.25 6.34
C PHE A 133 -1.33 19.77 7.78
N ASN A 134 -1.24 20.71 8.73
CA ASN A 134 -1.68 20.48 10.09
C ASN A 134 -3.19 20.25 10.05
N ILE A 135 -3.61 18.98 10.12
CA ILE A 135 -5.00 18.61 10.45
C ILE A 135 -5.21 18.85 11.95
N ASN A 136 -4.94 20.06 12.41
CA ASN A 136 -5.65 20.63 13.54
C ASN A 136 -7.02 21.12 13.04
N ARG A 137 -7.75 20.25 12.30
CA ARG A 137 -9.19 20.37 12.34
C ARG A 137 -9.55 19.89 13.74
N HIS A 138 -10.01 20.80 14.59
CA HIS A 138 -10.85 20.41 15.72
C HIS A 138 -11.79 19.33 15.19
N LYS A 139 -11.78 18.13 15.80
CA LYS A 139 -12.66 17.02 15.41
C LYS A 139 -14.00 17.61 15.03
N LEU A 140 -14.36 17.60 13.74
CA LEU A 140 -15.67 18.06 13.32
C LEU A 140 -16.64 17.07 13.94
N THR A 141 -17.22 17.47 15.07
CA THR A 141 -18.30 16.73 15.69
C THR A 141 -19.48 16.81 14.71
N PRO A 142 -20.29 15.74 14.60
CA PRO A 142 -21.48 15.76 13.75
C PRO A 142 -22.35 17.01 13.98
N PHE A 143 -22.39 17.50 15.22
CA PHE A 143 -23.03 18.76 15.59
C PHE A 143 -22.55 19.97 14.79
N ASN A 144 -21.25 20.13 14.60
CA ASN A 144 -20.71 21.27 13.86
C ASN A 144 -21.04 21.19 12.37
N VAL A 145 -21.12 19.98 11.82
CA VAL A 145 -21.52 19.76 10.42
C VAL A 145 -23.00 20.07 10.23
N ILE A 146 -23.86 19.54 11.11
CA ILE A 146 -25.31 19.78 11.08
C ILE A 146 -25.61 21.28 11.19
N LEU A 147 -24.98 21.98 12.14
CA LEU A 147 -25.14 23.44 12.32
C LEU A 147 -24.75 24.27 11.10
N THR A 148 -23.82 23.78 10.27
CA THR A 148 -23.45 24.47 9.02
C THR A 148 -24.31 24.10 7.83
N VAL A 149 -24.84 22.87 7.79
CA VAL A 149 -25.59 22.34 6.67
C VAL A 149 -27.07 22.70 6.78
N GLU A 150 -27.65 22.71 7.98
CA GLU A 150 -29.07 23.01 8.21
C GLU A 150 -29.48 24.42 7.74
N PRO A 151 -28.70 25.50 7.99
CA PRO A 151 -29.02 26.82 7.45
C PRO A 151 -28.90 26.87 5.92
N ALA A 152 -27.96 26.12 5.34
CA ALA A 152 -27.77 26.07 3.89
C ALA A 152 -28.90 25.30 3.19
N LEU A 153 -29.44 24.25 3.84
CA LEU A 153 -30.60 23.51 3.37
C LEU A 153 -31.89 24.36 3.41
N ASN A 154 -32.02 25.27 4.38
CA ASN A 154 -33.19 26.15 4.47
C ASN A 154 -33.29 27.19 3.33
N ILE A 155 -32.22 27.36 2.54
CA ILE A 155 -32.20 28.26 1.37
C ILE A 155 -32.67 27.53 0.09
N LEU A 156 -32.68 26.20 0.11
CA LEU A 156 -33.02 25.36 -1.05
C LEU A 156 -34.52 25.05 -1.11
N PRO A 157 -35.09 24.85 -2.32
CA PRO A 157 -36.48 24.41 -2.48
C PRO A 157 -36.75 23.09 -1.76
N ASN A 158 -37.91 22.98 -1.10
CA ASN A 158 -38.29 21.86 -0.23
C ASN A 158 -38.19 20.48 -0.89
N ASP A 159 -38.42 20.39 -2.20
CA ASP A 159 -38.38 19.13 -2.94
C ASP A 159 -36.98 18.51 -2.95
N ILE A 160 -35.93 19.35 -3.09
CA ILE A 160 -34.52 18.92 -3.09
C ILE A 160 -34.04 18.64 -1.67
N VAL A 161 -34.53 19.39 -0.68
CA VAL A 161 -34.18 19.21 0.73
C VAL A 161 -34.69 17.87 1.27
N ASN A 162 -35.88 17.44 0.86
CA ASN A 162 -36.46 16.17 1.28
C ASN A 162 -35.75 14.95 0.66
N GLU A 163 -35.21 15.10 -0.55
CA GLU A 163 -34.40 14.07 -1.19
C GLU A 163 -33.04 13.89 -0.49
N LEU A 164 -32.45 14.97 0.03
CA LEU A 164 -31.18 14.94 0.76
C LEU A 164 -31.29 14.49 2.24
N ARG A 165 -32.51 14.47 2.79
CA ARG A 165 -32.79 14.05 4.18
C ARG A 165 -33.12 12.55 4.31
N ASN A 166 -33.46 11.88 3.20
CA ASN A 166 -33.73 10.44 3.13
C ASN A 166 -32.50 9.65 2.70
#